data_AF-A0A6B2SKW8-F1
#
_entry.id   AF-A0A6B2SKW8-F1
#
_cell.length_a   1.000
_cell.length_b   1.000
_cell.length_c   1.000
_cell.angle_alpha   90.00
_cell.angle_beta   90.00
_cell.angle_gamma   90.00
#
_symmetry.space_group_name_H-M   'P 1'
#
loop_
_entity.id
_entity.type
_entity.pdbx_description
1 polymer ?
#
loop_
_entity_poly.entity_id
_entity_poly.type
_entity_poly.pdbx_seq_one_letter_code
_entity_poly.pdbx_strand_id
1 'polypeptide(L)' 'LREARLSTERIDALVEAALAGGSLGAKITGGGLGGCMIALVPSDQAGTVTRRLHAAGAQQTWVLPLTARPDTHPA' A
#
# COMPACT_ATOMS: atom_id res chain seq x y z
N LEU A 1 -13.61 -6.07 3.32
CA LEU A 1 -12.98 -5.40 4.49
C LEU A 1 -13.71 -4.12 4.87
N ARG A 2 -13.95 -3.18 3.95
CA ARG A 2 -14.77 -1.98 4.23
C ARG A 2 -16.19 -2.32 4.67
N GLU A 3 -16.83 -3.27 3.98
CA GLU A 3 -18.14 -3.81 4.36
C GLU A 3 -18.14 -4.55 5.71
N ALA A 4 -16.99 -5.10 6.12
CA ALA A 4 -16.84 -5.82 7.38
C ALA A 4 -16.53 -4.90 8.58
N ARG A 5 -16.48 -3.56 8.38
CA ARG A 5 -16.11 -2.54 9.39
C ARG A 5 -14.76 -2.76 10.08
N LEU A 6 -13.85 -3.52 9.47
CA LEU A 6 -12.50 -3.75 9.99
C LEU A 6 -11.49 -2.67 9.53
N SER A 7 -11.91 -1.78 8.63
CA SER A 7 -11.14 -0.61 8.22
C SER A 7 -11.44 0.60 9.12
N THR A 8 -10.52 1.56 9.13
CA THR A 8 -10.70 2.87 9.76
C THR A 8 -10.64 3.94 8.69
N GLU A 9 -11.29 5.10 8.91
CA GLU A 9 -11.24 6.23 7.97
C GLU A 9 -9.80 6.62 7.60
N ARG A 10 -8.88 6.50 8.56
CA ARG A 10 -7.45 6.74 8.34
C ARG A 10 -6.86 5.79 7.30
N ILE A 11 -7.04 4.49 7.46
CA ILE A 11 -6.50 3.51 6.51
C ILE A 11 -7.17 3.64 5.14
N ASP A 12 -8.47 3.91 5.13
CA ASP A 12 -9.20 4.16 3.90
C ASP A 12 -8.62 5.35 3.13
N ALA A 13 -8.32 6.46 3.82
CA ALA A 13 -7.67 7.62 3.21
C ALA A 13 -6.27 7.29 2.66
N LEU A 14 -5.50 6.44 3.35
CA LEU A 14 -4.19 6.01 2.86
C LEU A 14 -4.31 5.13 1.60
N VAL A 15 -5.31 4.26 1.53
CA VAL A 15 -5.61 3.44 0.33
C VAL A 15 -5.94 4.35 -0.85
N GLU A 16 -6.84 5.33 -0.67
CA GLU A 16 -7.18 6.27 -1.74
C GLU A 16 -5.95 7.09 -2.18
N ALA A 17 -5.14 7.55 -1.24
CA ALA A 17 -3.92 8.30 -1.53
C ALA A 17 -2.90 7.48 -2.33
N ALA A 18 -2.76 6.18 -2.04
CA ALA A 18 -1.89 5.27 -2.79
C ALA A 18 -2.40 5.05 -4.21
N LEU A 19 -3.70 4.78 -4.38
CA LEU A 19 -4.32 4.55 -5.68
C LEU A 19 -4.22 5.80 -6.55
N ALA A 20 -4.54 6.98 -6.01
CA ALA A 20 -4.38 8.26 -6.69
C ALA A 20 -2.91 8.61 -7.00
N GLY A 21 -1.95 7.99 -6.31
CA GLY A 21 -0.53 8.13 -6.57
C GLY A 21 0.04 7.16 -7.62
N GLY A 22 -0.78 6.27 -8.17
CA GLY A 22 -0.36 5.31 -9.20
C GLY A 22 -0.01 3.92 -8.65
N SER A 23 -0.44 3.56 -7.44
CA SER A 23 -0.34 2.17 -6.99
C SER A 23 -1.21 1.25 -7.85
N LEU A 24 -0.69 0.07 -8.21
CA LEU A 24 -1.42 -0.99 -8.90
C LEU A 24 -2.49 -1.64 -8.00
N GLY A 25 -2.27 -1.58 -6.69
CA GLY A 25 -3.22 -2.08 -5.70
C GLY A 25 -2.72 -1.82 -4.29
N ALA A 26 -3.64 -1.84 -3.34
CA ALA A 26 -3.36 -1.64 -1.94
C ALA A 26 -4.13 -2.63 -1.07
N LYS A 27 -3.49 -3.12 -0.01
CA LYS A 27 -4.07 -4.06 0.96
C LYS A 27 -3.79 -3.59 2.38
N ILE A 28 -4.82 -3.69 3.21
CA ILE A 28 -4.74 -3.44 4.66
C ILE A 28 -4.15 -4.66 5.34
N THR A 29 -3.19 -4.46 6.25
CA THR A 29 -2.55 -5.54 7.02
C THR A 29 -2.65 -5.29 8.53
N GLY A 30 -2.89 -6.36 9.29
CA GLY A 30 -3.17 -6.34 10.73
C GLY A 30 -4.53 -6.97 11.08
N GLY A 31 -4.88 -7.01 12.36
CA GLY A 31 -6.11 -7.65 12.88
C GLY A 31 -7.43 -6.89 12.63
N GLY A 32 -7.41 -5.83 11.82
CA GLY A 32 -8.46 -4.81 11.76
C GLY A 32 -8.28 -3.74 12.84
N LEU A 33 -8.86 -2.55 12.65
CA LEU A 33 -8.81 -1.37 13.56
C LEU A 33 -7.61 -0.39 13.43
N GLY A 34 -6.90 -0.36 12.31
CA GLY A 34 -5.94 0.72 12.04
C GLY A 34 -4.46 0.38 12.29
N GLY A 35 -3.95 -0.63 11.59
CA GLY A 35 -2.53 -0.94 11.51
C GLY A 35 -1.85 -0.39 10.26
N CYS A 36 -1.18 -1.26 9.51
CA CYS A 36 -0.40 -0.91 8.33
C CYS A 36 -1.21 -1.10 7.04
N MET A 37 -0.74 -0.46 5.97
CA MET A 37 -1.14 -0.80 4.61
C MET A 37 0.07 -1.13 3.76
N ILE A 38 -0.13 -1.98 2.76
CA ILE A 38 0.86 -2.31 1.75
C ILE A 38 0.29 -1.87 0.40
N ALA A 39 1.06 -1.11 -0.37
CA ALA A 39 0.73 -0.74 -1.75
C ALA A 39 1.78 -1.31 -2.69
N LEU A 40 1.32 -1.94 -3.78
CA LEU A 40 2.18 -2.33 -4.90
C LEU A 40 2.25 -1.15 -5.86
N VAL A 41 3.46 -0.66 -6.13
CA VAL A 41 3.66 0.57 -6.89
C VAL A 41 4.75 0.34 -7.95
N PRO A 42 4.59 0.87 -9.18
CA PRO A 42 5.68 0.96 -10.14
C PRO A 42 6.89 1.70 -9.54
N SER A 43 8.11 1.24 -9.83
CA SER A 43 9.33 1.74 -9.17
C SER A 43 9.55 3.25 -9.33
N ASP A 44 9.18 3.81 -10.49
CA ASP A 44 9.26 5.24 -10.81
C ASP A 44 8.23 6.08 -10.03
N GLN A 45 7.12 5.48 -9.59
CA GLN A 45 6.07 6.15 -8.83
C GLN A 45 6.21 6.02 -7.31
N ALA A 46 7.14 5.21 -6.82
CA ALA A 46 7.30 4.93 -5.38
C ALA A 46 7.49 6.21 -4.54
N GLY A 47 8.26 7.19 -5.05
CA GLY A 47 8.47 8.47 -4.36
C GLY A 47 7.20 9.33 -4.31
N THR A 48 6.40 9.34 -5.38
CA THR A 48 5.13 10.08 -5.45
C THR A 48 4.11 9.49 -4.49
N VAL A 49 3.94 8.17 -4.50
CA VAL A 49 3.05 7.47 -3.56
C VAL A 49 3.47 7.70 -2.12
N THR A 50 4.76 7.63 -1.80
CA THR A 50 5.27 7.89 -0.45
C THR A 50 4.87 9.28 0.05
N ARG A 51 5.09 10.34 -0.74
CA ARG A 51 4.69 11.70 -0.35
C ARG A 51 3.18 11.83 -0.12
N ARG A 52 2.37 11.20 -0.97
CA ARG A 52 0.90 11.22 -0.83
C ARG A 52 0.43 10.48 0.43
N LEU A 53 1.06 9.36 0.77
CA LEU A 53 0.78 8.64 2.01
C LEU A 53 1.07 9.48 3.24
N HIS A 54 2.21 10.18 3.29
CA HIS A 54 2.53 11.11 4.37
C HIS A 54 1.51 12.25 4.46
N ALA A 55 1.13 12.84 3.32
CA ALA A 55 0.09 13.89 3.28
C ALA A 55 -1.28 13.38 3.77
N ALA A 56 -1.59 12.10 3.56
CA ALA A 56 -2.81 11.44 4.05
C ALA A 56 -2.69 10.95 5.51
N GLY A 57 -1.57 11.21 6.20
CA GLY A 57 -1.40 10.92 7.62
C GLY A 57 -0.64 9.62 7.93
N ALA A 58 0.09 9.04 6.97
CA ALA A 58 1.01 7.96 7.27
C ALA A 58 2.13 8.48 8.18
N GLN A 59 2.33 7.84 9.33
CA GLN A 59 3.39 8.24 10.25
C GLN A 59 4.77 7.77 9.79
N GLN A 60 4.83 6.59 9.16
CA GLN A 60 6.05 5.95 8.68
C GLN A 60 5.75 5.20 7.37
N THR A 61 6.74 5.14 6.49
CA THR A 61 6.65 4.44 5.20
C THR A 61 7.96 3.73 4.90
N TRP A 62 7.89 2.49 4.42
CA TRP A 62 9.05 1.74 3.94
C TRP A 62 8.82 1.34 2.48
N VAL A 63 9.83 1.58 1.64
CA VAL A 63 9.84 1.15 0.24
C VAL A 63 10.72 -0.08 0.13
N LEU A 64 10.11 -1.21 -0.24
CA LEU A 64 10.82 -2.47 -0.46
C LEU A 64 10.81 -2.79 -1.96
N PRO A 65 11.97 -2.78 -2.64
CA PRO A 65 12.04 -3.23 -4.02
C PRO A 65 11.73 -4.73 -4.09
N LEU A 66 10.82 -5.11 -4.99
CA LEU A 66 10.49 -6.51 -5.24
C LEU A 66 11.42 -7.06 -6.33
N THR A 67 12.34 -7.94 -5.94
CA THR A 67 13.12 -8.73 -6.89
C THR A 67 12.32 -9.97 -7.23
N ALA A 68 11.95 -10.14 -8.50
CA ALA A 68 11.40 -11.41 -8.95
C ALA A 68 12.49 -12.49 -8.80
N ARG A 69 12.14 -13.61 -8.15
CA ARG A 69 12.96 -14.81 -8.25
C ARG A 69 12.87 -15.28 -9.70
N PRO A 70 13.97 -15.65 -10.38
CA PRO A 70 13.88 -16.25 -11.69
C PRO A 70 12.95 -17.47 -11.64
N ASP A 71 11.98 -17.53 -12.55
CA ASP A 71 11.04 -18.64 -12.62
C ASP A 71 11.79 -19.92 -13.00
N THR A 72 12.06 -20.77 -12.02
CA THR A 72 12.70 -22.08 -12.21
C THR A 72 11.67 -23.20 -12.32
N HIS A 73 10.44 -22.91 -12.76
CA HIS A 73 9.45 -23.97 -12.97
C HIS A 73 9.81 -24.72 -14.27
N PRO A 74 10.17 -26.00 -14.21
CA PRO A 74 10.34 -26.78 -15.43
C PRO A 74 8.99 -26.86 -16.15
N ALA A 75 9.02 -26.60 -17.46
CA ALA A 75 7.88 -26.76 -18.36
C ALA A 75 7.38 -28.22 -18.39
#